data_AF-A0A6B0SK94-F1
#
_entry.id   AF-A0A6B0SK94-F1
#
_cell.length_a   1.000
_cell.length_b   1.000
_cell.length_c   1.000
_cell.angle_alpha   90.00
_cell.angle_beta   90.00
_cell.angle_gamma   90.00
#
_symmetry.space_group_name_H-M   'P 1'
#
loop_
_entity.id
_entity.type
_entity.pdbx_description
1 polymer ?
#
loop_
_entity_poly.entity_id
_entity_poly.type
_entity_poly.pdbx_seq_one_letter_code
_entity_poly.pdbx_strand_id
1 'polypeptide(L)'
;MSEETQLEARLAEQDTFEPPESFVEQANVSDPDIHEDFDENWPECWEQAAALLDWNVEYDTVLDDSNPPFYEWFTGGELNASVNCLDRHLDERGDEAAIEWVGEPTDEDNRTYTYEELHREVNEFAAALRELGVEEDDVVTMYMPMIPELPVAMLACARIGAPHSVV
;
A
#
# COMPACT_ATOMS: atom_id res chain seq x y z
N MET A 1 -39.38 -24.48 -24.74
CA MET A 1 -38.25 -25.35 -24.33
C MET A 1 -37.02 -24.77 -25.02
N SER A 2 -36.60 -23.56 -24.61
CA SER A 2 -35.48 -22.86 -25.25
C SER A 2 -34.17 -23.43 -24.70
N GLU A 3 -33.32 -23.86 -25.61
CA GLU A 3 -31.90 -24.12 -25.35
C GLU A 3 -31.24 -22.80 -24.93
N GLU A 4 -30.92 -22.68 -23.63
CA GLU A 4 -29.85 -21.77 -23.20
C GLU A 4 -28.53 -22.46 -23.51
N THR A 5 -27.98 -22.09 -24.66
CA THR A 5 -26.60 -22.38 -25.03
C THR A 5 -25.68 -21.75 -23.98
N GLN A 6 -25.21 -22.57 -23.02
CA GLN A 6 -24.11 -22.26 -22.12
C GLN A 6 -22.87 -21.94 -22.96
N LEU A 7 -22.54 -20.64 -23.04
CA LEU A 7 -21.32 -20.13 -23.63
C LEU A 7 -20.27 -19.91 -22.52
N GLU A 8 -19.92 -20.98 -21.80
CA GLU A 8 -18.69 -21.02 -21.03
C GLU A 8 -17.62 -21.68 -21.91
N ALA A 9 -16.71 -20.86 -22.44
CA ALA A 9 -15.51 -21.35 -23.08
C ALA A 9 -14.70 -22.14 -22.05
N ARG A 10 -14.85 -23.47 -22.03
CA ARG A 10 -14.08 -24.37 -21.16
C ARG A 10 -12.59 -24.17 -21.40
N LEU A 11 -11.91 -23.50 -20.47
CA LEU A 11 -10.50 -23.76 -20.22
C LEU A 11 -10.34 -25.27 -20.01
N ALA A 12 -9.30 -25.87 -20.59
CA ALA A 12 -8.97 -27.26 -20.29
C ALA A 12 -8.84 -27.41 -18.77
N GLU A 13 -9.35 -28.51 -18.22
CA GLU A 13 -9.28 -28.82 -16.80
C GLU A 13 -7.82 -28.69 -16.34
N GLN A 14 -7.57 -27.78 -15.39
CA GLN A 14 -6.23 -27.50 -14.88
C GLN A 14 -5.95 -28.41 -13.69
N ASP A 15 -4.72 -28.90 -13.59
CA ASP A 15 -4.28 -29.60 -12.39
C ASP A 15 -4.37 -28.65 -11.18
N THR A 16 -4.94 -29.15 -10.09
CA THR A 16 -4.97 -28.44 -8.80
C THR A 16 -3.77 -28.88 -7.97
N PHE A 17 -3.04 -27.93 -7.40
CA PHE A 17 -1.88 -28.19 -6.55
C PHE A 17 -2.14 -27.64 -5.16
N GLU A 18 -2.09 -28.52 -4.16
CA GLU A 18 -2.17 -28.11 -2.76
C GLU A 18 -0.83 -27.49 -2.32
N PRO A 19 -0.85 -26.41 -1.52
CA PRO A 19 0.38 -25.84 -0.97
C PRO A 19 1.04 -26.86 -0.02
N PRO A 20 2.39 -26.87 0.06
CA PRO A 20 3.09 -27.75 1.00
C PRO A 20 2.78 -27.34 2.44
N GLU A 21 2.74 -28.32 3.36
CA GLU A 21 2.43 -28.09 4.78
C GLU A 21 3.29 -26.98 5.40
N SER A 22 4.60 -26.98 5.10
CA SER A 22 5.54 -25.97 5.61
C SER A 22 5.20 -24.53 5.18
N PHE A 23 4.47 -24.36 4.08
CA PHE A 23 4.01 -23.04 3.64
C PHE A 23 2.72 -22.63 4.35
N VAL A 24 1.81 -23.58 4.60
CA VAL A 24 0.55 -23.33 5.32
C VAL A 24 0.83 -22.97 6.78
N GLU A 25 1.81 -23.62 7.42
CA GLU A 25 2.18 -23.37 8.83
C GLU A 25 2.67 -21.95 9.12
N GLN A 26 3.19 -21.24 8.12
CA GLN A 26 3.67 -19.85 8.24
C GLN A 26 2.70 -18.82 7.66
N ALA A 27 1.48 -19.22 7.31
CA ALA A 27 0.51 -18.30 6.72
C ALA A 27 0.04 -17.27 7.76
N ASN A 28 -0.04 -16.00 7.34
CA ASN A 28 -0.54 -14.91 8.20
C ASN A 28 -2.03 -15.10 8.56
N VAL A 29 -2.79 -15.79 7.70
CA VAL A 29 -4.19 -16.16 7.92
C VAL A 29 -4.33 -17.63 7.59
N SER A 30 -4.77 -18.42 8.57
CA SER A 30 -4.99 -19.87 8.44
C SER A 30 -6.41 -20.28 8.83
N ASP A 31 -7.24 -19.31 9.24
CA ASP A 31 -8.63 -19.55 9.61
C ASP A 31 -9.46 -19.86 8.35
N PRO A 32 -10.05 -21.07 8.23
CA PRO A 32 -10.88 -21.42 7.08
C PRO A 32 -12.18 -20.62 7.01
N ASP A 33 -12.65 -20.08 8.13
CA ASP A 33 -13.95 -19.42 8.25
C ASP A 33 -13.83 -17.89 8.02
N ILE A 34 -12.63 -17.39 7.73
CA ILE A 34 -12.34 -15.94 7.54
C ILE A 34 -13.27 -15.28 6.51
N HIS A 35 -13.69 -15.99 5.47
CA HIS A 35 -14.59 -15.46 4.46
C HIS A 35 -16.03 -15.33 4.99
N GLU A 36 -16.50 -16.31 5.74
CA GLU A 36 -17.83 -16.27 6.36
C GLU A 36 -17.87 -15.14 7.41
N ASP A 37 -16.82 -15.00 8.21
CA ASP A 37 -16.68 -13.90 9.18
C ASP A 37 -16.73 -12.52 8.52
N PHE A 38 -16.07 -12.35 7.37
CA PHE A 38 -16.10 -11.10 6.60
C PHE A 38 -17.48 -10.81 6.00
N ASP A 39 -18.20 -11.83 5.55
CA ASP A 39 -19.56 -11.69 5.01
C ASP A 39 -20.56 -11.32 6.12
N GLU A 40 -20.42 -11.92 7.31
CA GLU A 40 -21.35 -11.70 8.43
C GLU A 40 -21.13 -10.36 9.14
N ASN A 41 -19.89 -9.89 9.23
CA ASN A 41 -19.52 -8.66 9.95
C ASN A 41 -19.26 -7.49 9.00
N TRP A 42 -19.83 -7.49 7.80
CA TRP A 42 -19.70 -6.38 6.87
C TRP A 42 -20.44 -5.12 7.38
N PRO A 43 -19.84 -3.91 7.34
CA PRO A 43 -18.48 -3.59 6.91
C PRO A 43 -17.42 -3.62 8.03
N GLU A 44 -17.80 -3.78 9.29
CA GLU A 44 -16.92 -3.72 10.47
C GLU A 44 -15.77 -4.74 10.45
N CYS A 45 -15.86 -5.82 9.67
CA CYS A 45 -14.75 -6.75 9.43
C CYS A 45 -13.45 -6.03 8.99
N TRP A 46 -13.56 -4.88 8.34
CA TRP A 46 -12.43 -4.06 7.90
C TRP A 46 -11.69 -3.30 9.01
N GLU A 47 -12.24 -3.21 10.22
CA GLU A 47 -11.55 -2.62 11.37
C GLU A 47 -10.23 -3.36 11.66
N GLN A 48 -10.19 -4.66 11.42
CA GLN A 48 -8.97 -5.48 11.60
C GLN A 48 -7.85 -5.03 10.67
N ALA A 49 -8.17 -4.64 9.43
CA ALA A 49 -7.20 -4.11 8.49
C ALA A 49 -6.81 -2.66 8.84
N ALA A 50 -7.77 -1.85 9.28
CA ALA A 50 -7.52 -0.47 9.71
C ALA A 50 -6.59 -0.42 10.94
N ALA A 51 -6.66 -1.42 11.82
CA ALA A 51 -5.78 -1.57 12.98
C ALA A 51 -4.31 -1.86 12.62
N LEU A 52 -4.01 -2.19 11.36
CA LEU A 52 -2.64 -2.35 10.86
C LEU A 52 -1.97 -1.00 10.51
N LEU A 53 -2.73 0.09 10.56
CA LEU A 53 -2.29 1.44 10.23
C LEU A 53 -2.23 2.30 11.49
N ASP A 54 -1.26 3.21 11.52
CA ASP A 54 -1.19 4.24 12.54
C ASP A 54 -2.00 5.45 12.09
N TRP A 55 -3.01 5.78 12.88
CA TRP A 55 -3.89 6.92 12.67
C TRP A 55 -3.42 8.10 13.53
N ASN A 56 -3.38 9.28 12.92
CA ASN A 56 -3.16 10.53 13.66
C ASN A 56 -4.44 10.96 14.37
N VAL A 57 -5.58 10.74 13.70
CA VAL A 57 -6.94 10.90 14.24
C VAL A 57 -7.70 9.63 13.92
N GLU A 58 -8.26 9.00 14.95
CA GLU A 58 -9.09 7.81 14.82
C GLU A 58 -10.34 8.12 13.98
N TYR A 59 -10.78 7.16 13.17
CA TYR A 59 -12.00 7.28 12.38
C TYR A 59 -13.26 7.05 13.21
N ASP A 60 -14.38 7.60 12.77
CA ASP A 60 -15.69 7.48 13.42
C ASP A 60 -16.57 6.40 12.76
N THR A 61 -16.39 6.13 11.46
CA THR A 61 -17.24 5.19 10.71
C THR A 61 -16.43 4.45 9.65
N VAL A 62 -16.59 3.13 9.59
CA VAL A 62 -15.84 2.24 8.67
C VAL A 62 -16.22 2.49 7.21
N LEU A 63 -17.51 2.56 6.91
CA LEU A 63 -18.02 2.80 5.55
C LEU A 63 -19.26 3.69 5.62
N ASP A 64 -19.21 4.83 4.95
CA ASP A 64 -20.39 5.63 4.59
C ASP A 64 -20.79 5.28 3.15
N ASP A 65 -21.92 4.59 3.01
CA ASP A 65 -22.54 4.21 1.74
C ASP A 65 -23.81 5.00 1.42
N SER A 66 -24.05 6.11 2.14
CA SER A 66 -25.30 6.87 2.04
C SER A 66 -25.47 7.63 0.72
N ASN A 67 -24.39 7.81 -0.06
CA ASN A 67 -24.38 8.56 -1.31
C ASN A 67 -23.70 7.84 -2.51
N PRO A 68 -24.20 6.69 -2.99
CA PRO A 68 -23.61 6.01 -4.14
C PRO A 68 -23.62 6.89 -5.41
N PRO A 69 -22.54 6.92 -6.22
CA PRO A 69 -21.35 6.04 -6.17
C PRO A 69 -20.17 6.59 -5.33
N PHE A 70 -20.40 7.61 -4.50
CA PHE A 70 -19.38 8.25 -3.65
C PHE A 70 -19.31 7.55 -2.29
N TYR A 71 -18.66 6.40 -2.26
CA TYR A 71 -18.41 5.66 -1.02
C TYR A 71 -17.21 6.25 -0.29
N GLU A 72 -17.34 6.43 1.03
CA GLU A 72 -16.27 6.98 1.86
C GLU A 72 -15.89 5.94 2.93
N TRP A 73 -14.61 5.63 3.05
CA TRP A 73 -14.09 4.64 4.00
C TRP A 73 -13.35 5.35 5.13
N PHE A 74 -13.53 4.87 6.36
CA PHE A 74 -12.86 5.36 7.57
C PHE A 74 -13.02 6.87 7.76
N THR A 75 -14.26 7.35 7.65
CA THR A 75 -14.57 8.79 7.71
C THR A 75 -14.25 9.36 9.09
N GLY A 76 -13.77 10.60 9.11
CA GLY A 76 -13.24 11.25 10.33
C GLY A 76 -11.79 10.87 10.66
N GLY A 77 -11.26 9.81 10.06
CA GLY A 77 -9.89 9.37 10.28
C GLY A 77 -8.87 10.18 9.49
N GLU A 78 -7.74 10.46 10.12
CA GLU A 78 -6.60 11.12 9.47
C GLU A 78 -5.34 10.28 9.66
N LEU A 79 -4.60 10.06 8.58
CA LEU A 79 -3.31 9.38 8.60
C LEU A 79 -2.36 10.00 7.57
N ASN A 80 -1.08 9.66 7.65
CA ASN A 80 -0.12 9.97 6.59
C ASN A 80 0.53 8.68 6.09
N ALA A 81 0.50 8.46 4.78
CA ALA A 81 1.07 7.26 4.17
C ALA A 81 2.59 7.19 4.35
N SER A 82 3.30 8.32 4.25
CA SER A 82 4.76 8.35 4.45
C SER A 82 5.14 7.99 5.89
N VAL A 83 4.36 8.43 6.88
CA VAL A 83 4.56 8.07 8.29
C VAL A 83 4.34 6.57 8.52
N ASN A 84 3.27 6.00 7.95
CA ASN A 84 2.99 4.57 8.02
C ASN A 84 4.05 3.72 7.29
N CYS A 85 4.65 4.24 6.22
CA CYS A 85 5.67 3.51 5.48
C CYS A 85 7.08 3.65 6.06
N LEU A 86 7.39 4.73 6.78
CA LEU A 86 8.75 5.05 7.22
C LEU A 86 8.84 5.33 8.72
N ASP A 87 8.21 6.41 9.17
CA ASP A 87 8.45 6.97 10.50
C ASP A 87 8.15 5.99 11.63
N ARG A 88 7.05 5.22 11.54
CA ARG A 88 6.68 4.23 12.56
C ARG A 88 7.71 3.10 12.73
N HIS A 89 8.57 2.90 11.74
CA HIS A 89 9.56 1.82 11.75
C HIS A 89 10.93 2.28 12.28
N LEU A 90 11.16 3.58 12.47
CA LEU A 90 12.50 4.10 12.78
C LEU A 90 13.04 3.62 14.13
N ASP A 91 12.22 3.61 15.16
CA ASP A 91 12.66 3.28 16.53
C ASP A 91 13.12 1.83 16.66
N GLU A 92 12.48 0.90 15.94
CA GLU A 92 12.75 -0.53 16.04
C GLU A 92 13.62 -1.08 14.90
N ARG A 93 13.49 -0.49 13.70
CA ARG A 93 14.02 -1.03 12.44
C ARG A 93 14.84 -0.01 11.64
N GLY A 94 15.27 1.10 12.26
CA GLY A 94 15.98 2.20 11.58
C GLY A 94 17.19 1.75 10.75
N ASP A 95 17.98 0.82 11.27
CA ASP A 95 19.17 0.24 10.61
C ASP A 95 18.84 -0.92 9.64
N GLU A 96 17.59 -1.39 9.60
CA GLU A 96 17.19 -2.46 8.68
C GLU A 96 16.98 -1.94 7.26
N ALA A 97 17.26 -2.80 6.27
CA ALA A 97 17.04 -2.47 4.87
C ALA A 97 15.54 -2.22 4.59
N ALA A 98 15.22 -1.02 4.09
CA ALA A 98 13.89 -0.65 3.61
C ALA A 98 13.77 -0.86 2.10
N ILE A 99 14.82 -0.50 1.34
CA ILE A 99 14.88 -0.71 -0.11
C ILE A 99 16.21 -1.38 -0.45
N GLU A 100 16.14 -2.52 -1.13
CA GLU A 100 17.25 -3.14 -1.84
C GLU A 100 17.03 -2.96 -3.34
N TRP A 101 17.78 -2.04 -3.94
CA TRP A 101 17.72 -1.77 -5.36
C TRP A 101 18.86 -2.48 -6.10
N VAL A 102 18.47 -3.24 -7.12
CA VAL A 102 19.38 -3.97 -8.00
C VAL A 102 19.46 -3.25 -9.33
N GLY A 103 20.66 -2.77 -9.67
CA GLY A 103 20.89 -2.01 -10.89
C GLY A 103 20.84 -2.87 -12.16
N GLU A 104 20.42 -2.26 -13.26
CA GLU A 104 20.46 -2.87 -14.59
C GLU A 104 21.10 -1.86 -15.56
N PRO A 105 22.32 -2.11 -16.10
CA PRO A 105 23.06 -3.38 -16.11
C PRO A 105 23.71 -3.74 -14.76
N THR A 106 23.98 -5.02 -14.55
CA THR A 106 24.60 -5.57 -13.31
C THR A 106 26.00 -5.03 -12.98
N ASP A 107 26.56 -4.19 -13.86
CA ASP A 107 27.82 -3.48 -13.65
C ASP A 107 27.63 -2.20 -12.80
N GLU A 108 26.39 -1.77 -12.58
CA GLU A 108 26.05 -0.72 -11.62
C GLU A 108 25.95 -1.30 -10.21
N ASP A 109 26.47 -0.57 -9.23
CA ASP A 109 26.43 -0.99 -7.84
C ASP A 109 24.97 -1.04 -7.35
N ASN A 110 24.58 -2.19 -6.79
CA ASN A 110 23.35 -2.31 -6.01
C ASN A 110 23.37 -1.28 -4.88
N ARG A 111 22.19 -0.73 -4.57
CA ARG A 111 22.02 0.23 -3.48
C ARG A 111 21.07 -0.33 -2.45
N THR A 112 21.42 -0.15 -1.20
CA THR A 112 20.56 -0.48 -0.07
C THR A 112 20.34 0.78 0.72
N TYR A 113 19.08 1.08 1.03
CA TYR A 113 18.69 2.16 1.92
C TYR A 113 18.11 1.53 3.17
N THR A 114 18.65 1.89 4.33
CA THR A 114 17.98 1.58 5.60
C THR A 114 16.72 2.43 5.77
N TYR A 115 15.85 2.09 6.72
CA TYR A 115 14.69 2.94 7.05
C TYR A 115 15.13 4.36 7.45
N GLU A 116 16.22 4.51 8.21
CA GLU A 116 16.75 5.82 8.61
C GLU A 116 17.28 6.62 7.40
N GLU A 117 18.02 5.97 6.51
CA GLU A 117 18.51 6.63 5.29
C GLU A 117 17.37 7.06 4.37
N LEU A 118 16.41 6.16 4.13
CA LEU A 118 15.27 6.45 3.29
C LEU A 118 14.40 7.58 3.87
N HIS A 119 14.20 7.58 5.19
CA HIS A 119 13.50 8.67 5.88
C HIS A 119 14.20 10.02 5.67
N ARG A 120 15.52 10.07 5.78
CA ARG A 120 16.28 11.30 5.52
C ARG A 120 16.07 11.80 4.09
N GLU A 121 16.27 10.94 3.09
CA GLU A 121 16.11 11.30 1.67
C GLU A 121 14.69 11.82 1.37
N VAL A 122 13.67 11.16 1.94
CA VAL A 122 12.27 11.55 1.79
C VAL A 122 11.99 12.92 2.43
N ASN A 123 12.53 13.19 3.61
CA ASN A 123 12.34 14.50 4.26
C ASN A 123 13.09 15.62 3.52
N GLU A 124 14.29 15.35 3.00
CA GLU A 124 15.04 16.32 2.20
C GLU A 124 14.30 16.65 0.89
N PHE A 125 13.78 15.63 0.18
CA PHE A 125 13.01 15.85 -1.03
C PHE A 125 11.68 16.55 -0.77
N ALA A 126 10.98 16.20 0.32
CA ALA A 126 9.75 16.89 0.74
C ALA A 126 10.00 18.38 1.04
N ALA A 127 11.14 18.71 1.68
CA ALA A 127 11.53 20.09 1.90
C ALA A 127 11.82 20.83 0.58
N ALA A 128 12.52 20.19 -0.36
CA ALA A 128 12.77 20.76 -1.68
C ALA A 128 11.48 21.03 -2.47
N LEU A 129 10.49 20.12 -2.44
CA LEU A 129 9.19 20.34 -3.06
C LEU A 129 8.46 21.55 -2.47
N ARG A 130 8.47 21.69 -1.14
CA ARG A 130 7.90 22.86 -0.46
C ARG A 130 8.61 24.17 -0.83
N GLU A 131 9.93 24.15 -0.97
CA GLU A 131 10.70 25.32 -1.45
C GLU A 131 10.34 25.73 -2.88
N LEU A 132 9.96 24.77 -3.72
CA LEU A 132 9.44 25.01 -5.07
C LEU A 132 7.99 25.48 -5.09
N GLY A 133 7.32 25.51 -3.93
CA GLY A 133 5.95 25.99 -3.77
C GLY A 133 4.88 24.92 -3.95
N VAL A 134 5.22 23.64 -3.81
CA VAL A 134 4.24 22.55 -3.79
C VAL A 134 3.52 22.56 -2.44
N GLU A 135 2.19 22.64 -2.49
CA GLU A 135 1.31 22.62 -1.32
C GLU A 135 0.50 21.31 -1.26
N GLU A 136 -0.33 21.18 -0.23
CA GLU A 136 -1.32 20.11 -0.16
C GLU A 136 -2.27 20.20 -1.36
N ASP A 137 -2.72 19.06 -1.87
CA ASP A 137 -3.56 18.91 -3.07
C ASP A 137 -2.91 19.30 -4.42
N ASP A 138 -1.67 19.80 -4.44
CA ASP A 138 -0.93 20.01 -5.68
C ASP A 138 -0.47 18.69 -6.31
N VAL A 139 -0.79 18.50 -7.60
CA VAL A 139 -0.41 17.28 -8.32
C VAL A 139 1.03 17.34 -8.80
N VAL A 140 1.85 16.37 -8.34
CA VAL A 140 3.24 16.22 -8.77
C VAL A 140 3.37 15.05 -9.76
N THR A 141 3.62 15.37 -11.03
CA THR A 141 3.83 14.35 -12.07
C THR A 141 5.29 13.88 -12.09
N MET A 142 5.50 12.57 -12.06
CA MET A 142 6.80 11.93 -12.06
C MET A 142 6.99 11.13 -13.34
N TYR A 143 8.11 11.37 -14.03
CA TYR A 143 8.52 10.60 -15.20
C TYR A 143 9.92 10.06 -14.95
N MET A 144 9.98 8.94 -14.24
CA MET A 144 11.22 8.32 -13.76
C MET A 144 11.18 6.80 -13.99
N PRO A 145 12.34 6.17 -14.28
CA PRO A 145 12.45 4.71 -14.34
C PRO A 145 12.37 4.07 -12.94
N MET A 146 12.53 2.75 -12.86
CA MET A 146 12.60 1.98 -11.61
C MET A 146 13.93 2.20 -10.87
N ILE A 147 14.13 3.40 -10.35
CA ILE A 147 15.30 3.81 -9.55
C ILE A 147 14.86 4.18 -8.12
N PRO A 148 15.77 4.15 -7.11
CA PRO A 148 15.41 4.43 -5.72
C PRO A 148 14.78 5.81 -5.49
N GLU A 149 15.11 6.78 -6.33
CA GLU A 149 14.59 8.14 -6.26
C GLU A 149 13.08 8.21 -6.56
N LEU A 150 12.51 7.22 -7.26
CA LEU A 150 11.07 7.15 -7.54
C LEU A 150 10.24 6.97 -6.25
N PRO A 151 10.44 5.91 -5.42
CA PRO A 151 9.74 5.79 -4.16
C PRO A 151 10.07 6.93 -3.18
N VAL A 152 11.28 7.50 -3.22
CA VAL A 152 11.62 8.71 -2.43
C VAL A 152 10.69 9.87 -2.80
N ALA A 153 10.55 10.18 -4.10
CA ALA A 153 9.69 11.25 -4.56
C ALA A 153 8.21 10.99 -4.24
N MET A 154 7.74 9.75 -4.42
CA MET A 154 6.37 9.34 -4.09
C MET A 154 6.07 9.55 -2.60
N LEU A 155 6.92 9.03 -1.72
CA LEU A 155 6.74 9.16 -0.27
C LEU A 155 6.87 10.62 0.17
N ALA A 156 7.74 11.42 -0.44
CA ALA A 156 7.85 12.84 -0.17
C ALA A 156 6.58 13.62 -0.55
N CYS A 157 5.94 13.30 -1.68
CA CYS A 157 4.65 13.90 -2.06
C CYS A 157 3.56 13.51 -1.06
N ALA A 158 3.45 12.22 -0.72
CA ALA A 158 2.50 11.74 0.28
C ALA A 158 2.73 12.38 1.67
N ARG A 159 3.98 12.67 2.02
CA ARG A 159 4.36 13.32 3.29
C ARG A 159 3.86 14.75 3.41
N ILE A 160 3.74 15.46 2.29
CA ILE A 160 3.29 16.85 2.26
C ILE A 160 1.82 17.00 1.85
N GLY A 161 1.10 15.89 1.62
CA GLY A 161 -0.30 15.91 1.19
C GLY A 161 -0.47 16.19 -0.31
N ALA A 162 0.60 16.08 -1.11
CA ALA A 162 0.56 16.28 -2.55
C ALA A 162 0.27 14.95 -3.28
N PRO A 163 -0.78 14.85 -4.11
CA PRO A 163 -1.02 13.67 -4.94
C PRO A 163 0.08 13.50 -5.99
N HIS A 164 0.67 12.31 -6.07
CA HIS A 164 1.65 11.98 -7.11
C HIS A 164 0.99 11.32 -8.33
N SER A 165 1.46 11.65 -9.53
CA SER A 165 1.06 11.01 -10.79
C SER A 165 2.27 10.42 -11.48
N VAL A 166 2.45 9.09 -11.37
CA VAL A 166 3.57 8.37 -12.01
C VAL A 166 3.21 8.00 -13.45
N VAL A 167 4.12 8.29 -14.40
CA VAL A 167 3.92 8.11 -15.86
C VAL A 167 5.01 7.21 -16.45
#